data_AF-A0A822DUQ2-F1
#
_entry.id   AF-A0A822DUQ2-F1
#
_cell.length_a   1.000
_cell.length_b   1.000
_cell.length_c   1.000
_cell.angle_alpha   90.00
_cell.angle_beta   90.00
_cell.angle_gamma   90.00
#
_symmetry.space_group_name_H-M   'P 1'
#
loop_
_entity.id
_entity.type
_entity.pdbx_description
1 polymer ?
#
loop_
_entity_poly.entity_id
_entity_poly.type
_entity_poly.pdbx_seq_one_letter_code
_entity_poly.pdbx_strand_id
1 'polypeptide(L)' 'MISTKSYALTDGQVITISNERVRCPESLVQSLFLGMEVAGIHETTFNSIMIFMTLIF' A
#
# COMPACT_ATOMS: atom_id res chain seq x y z
N MET A 1 -8.03 1.61 18.03
CA MET A 1 -6.88 2.31 18.64
C MET A 1 -5.62 1.80 17.99
N ILE A 2 -4.97 2.60 17.14
CA ILE A 2 -3.74 2.20 16.46
C ILE A 2 -2.61 2.12 17.50
N SER A 3 -1.98 0.95 17.63
CA SER A 3 -0.87 0.73 18.56
C SER A 3 0.40 1.35 17.97
N THR A 4 0.90 2.39 18.64
CA THR A 4 2.23 2.94 18.42
C THR A 4 3.27 1.84 18.62
N LYS A 5 4.20 1.69 17.67
CA LYS A 5 5.33 0.75 17.78
C LYS A 5 6.64 1.48 17.59
N SER A 6 7.59 1.18 18.48
CA SER A 6 8.94 1.73 18.47
C SER A 6 9.89 0.77 17.76
N TYR A 7 10.70 1.28 16.84
CA TYR A 7 11.72 0.51 16.12
C TYR A 7 13.09 1.14 16.37
N ALA A 8 14.06 0.31 16.76
CA ALA A 8 15.45 0.73 16.93
C ALA A 8 16.21 0.55 15.61
N LEU A 9 16.87 1.60 15.15
CA LEU A 9 17.80 1.55 14.04
C LEU A 9 19.17 1.08 14.51
N THR A 10 19.99 0.57 13.58
CA THR A 10 21.37 0.14 13.84
C THR A 10 22.29 1.28 14.29
N ASP A 11 21.86 2.53 14.09
CA ASP A 11 22.51 3.76 14.57
C ASP A 11 22.20 4.07 16.05
N GLY A 12 21.34 3.29 16.71
CA GLY A 12 20.89 3.51 18.08
C GLY A 12 19.70 4.48 18.22
N GLN A 13 19.29 5.12 17.12
CA GLN A 13 18.09 5.95 17.08
C GLN A 13 16.82 5.09 17.20
N VAL A 14 15.85 5.54 18.01
CA VAL A 14 14.53 4.89 18.13
C VAL A 14 13.48 5.77 17.46
N ILE A 15 12.81 5.22 16.45
CA ILE A 15 11.68 5.87 15.79
C ILE A 15 10.37 5.28 16.30
N THR A 16 9.38 6.13 16.56
CA THR A 16 8.04 5.70 16.97
C THR A 16 7.09 5.86 15.81
N ILE A 17 6.66 4.75 15.21
CA ILE A 17 5.71 4.77 14.10
C ILE A 17 4.31 4.55 14.67
N SER A 18 3.40 5.48 14.39
CA SER A 18 2.01 5.45 14.85
C SER A 18 1.08 5.21 13.65
N ASN A 19 0.41 6.25 13.18
CA ASN A 19 -0.57 6.20 12.11
C ASN A 19 0.03 5.93 10.72
N GLU A 20 1.34 6.11 10.53
CA GLU A 20 1.96 5.81 9.23
C GLU A 20 1.85 4.32 8.85
N ARG A 21 1.73 3.41 9.82
CA ARG A 21 1.56 1.97 9.56
C ARG A 21 0.26 1.64 8.83
N VAL A 22 -0.74 2.51 8.91
CA VAL A 22 -2.02 2.36 8.21
C VAL A 22 -2.01 3.14 6.90
N ARG A 23 -1.41 4.34 6.88
CA ARG A 23 -1.32 5.16 5.67
C ARG A 23 -0.42 4.56 4.58
N CYS A 24 0.69 3.91 4.95
CA CYS A 24 1.57 3.26 3.97
C CYS A 24 0.85 2.15 3.16
N PRO A 25 0.17 1.16 3.77
CA PRO A 25 -0.58 0.17 2.99
C PRO A 25 -1.84 0.74 2.31
N GLU A 26 -2.47 1.77 2.87
CA GLU A 26 -3.61 2.46 2.22
C GLU A 26 -3.20 3.11 0.90
N SER A 27 -1.97 3.61 0.81
CA SER A 27 -1.42 4.18 -0.43
C SER A 27 -1.24 3.16 -1.56
N LEU A 28 -1.16 1.86 -1.26
CA LEU A 28 -1.13 0.78 -2.27
C LEU A 28 -2.54 0.40 -2.75
N VAL A 29 -3.54 0.62 -1.90
CA VAL A 29 -4.96 0.39 -2.24
C VAL A 29 -5.52 1.61 -2.95
N GLN A 30 -5.12 2.81 -2.54
CA GLN A 30 -5.56 4.08 -3.08
C GLN A 30 -4.34 4.93 -3.47
N SER A 31 -3.71 4.57 -4.59
CA SER A 31 -2.49 5.21 -5.10
C SER A 31 -2.68 6.68 -5.48
N LEU A 32 -3.92 7.17 -5.51
CA LEU A 32 -4.26 8.59 -5.58
C LEU A 32 -3.61 9.41 -4.46
N PHE A 33 -3.35 8.80 -3.29
CA PHE A 33 -2.72 9.48 -2.15
C PHE A 33 -1.24 9.82 -2.38
N LEU A 34 -0.56 9.12 -3.30
CA LEU A 34 0.82 9.44 -3.72
C LEU A 34 0.87 10.42 -4.90
N GLY A 35 -0.29 10.90 -5.41
CA GLY A 35 -0.34 11.72 -6.62
C GLY A 35 0.05 10.97 -7.89
N MET A 36 0.05 9.63 -7.84
CA MET A 36 0.28 8.78 -8.99
C MET A 36 -1.05 8.34 -9.59
N GLU A 37 -1.22 8.52 -10.89
CA GLU A 37 -2.38 8.01 -11.65
C GLU A 37 -2.24 6.51 -11.94
N VAL A 38 -2.01 5.72 -10.90
CA VAL A 38 -1.92 4.26 -10.97
C VAL A 38 -3.12 3.69 -10.23
N ALA A 39 -3.76 2.68 -10.84
CA ALA A 39 -4.84 1.94 -10.22
C ALA A 39 -4.33 1.18 -8.99
N GLY A 40 -5.16 1.08 -7.94
CA GLY A 40 -4.79 0.31 -6.75
C GLY A 40 -4.44 -1.15 -7.10
N ILE A 41 -3.71 -1.83 -6.22
CA ILE A 41 -3.31 -3.24 -6.46
C ILE A 41 -4.50 -4.17 -6.72
N HIS A 42 -5.65 -3.86 -6.13
CA HIS A 42 -6.88 -4.62 -6.27
C HIS A 42 -7.49 -4.44 -7.67
N GLU A 43 -7.54 -3.21 -8.19
CA GLU A 43 -7.97 -2.92 -9.56
C GLU A 43 -7.01 -3.49 -10.60
N THR A 44 -5.71 -3.37 -10.38
CA THR A 44 -4.68 -3.91 -11.29
C THR A 44 -4.80 -5.43 -11.42
N THR A 45 -5.04 -6.13 -10.30
CA THR A 45 -5.25 -7.58 -10.29
C THR A 45 -6.54 -7.96 -11.02
N PHE A 46 -7.65 -7.25 -10.75
CA PHE A 46 -8.92 -7.48 -11.42
C PHE A 46 -8.82 -7.25 -12.94
N ASN A 47 -8.24 -6.13 -13.37
CA ASN A 47 -8.04 -5.81 -14.78
C ASN A 47 -7.18 -6.87 -15.48
N SER A 48 -6.13 -7.36 -14.83
CA SER A 48 -5.30 -8.43 -15.38
C SER A 48 -6.10 -9.72 -15.60
N ILE A 49 -6.94 -10.11 -14.64
CA ILE A 49 -7.81 -11.29 -14.75
C ILE A 49 -8.85 -11.09 -15.87
N MET A 50 -9.49 -9.92 -15.92
CA MET A 50 -10.49 -9.58 -16.93
C MET A 50 -9.92 -9.58 -18.34
N ILE A 51 -8.73 -9.01 -18.54
CA ILE A 51 -8.03 -9.00 -19.83
C ILE A 51 -7.69 -10.43 -20.25
N PHE A 52 -7.15 -11.23 -19.34
CA PHE A 52 -6.83 -12.63 -19.62
C PHE A 52 -8.08 -13.43 -19.99
N MET A 53 -9.18 -13.29 -19.23
CA MET A 53 -10.44 -13.96 -19.54
C MET A 53 -10.97 -13.54 -20.91
N THR A 54 -10.89 -12.25 -21.25
CA THR A 54 -11.34 -11.72 -22.54
C THR A 54 -10.52 -12.25 -23.73
N LEU A 55 -9.23 -12.52 -23.53
CA LEU A 55 -8.35 -13.07 -24.56
C LEU A 55 -8.56 -14.57 -24.84
N ILE A 56 -9.27 -15.27 -23.94
CA ILE A 56 -9.51 -16.72 -24.03
C ILE A 56 -10.84 -17.03 -24.75
N PHE A 57 -11.68 -16.01 -24.98
CA PHE A 57 -12.90 -16.09 -25.80
C PHE A 57 -12.69 -15.43 -27.17
#